data_AF-A0A964LFD4-F1
#
_entry.id   AF-A0A964LFD4-F1
#
_cell.length_a   1.000
_cell.length_b   1.000
_cell.length_c   1.000
_cell.angle_alpha   90.00
_cell.angle_beta   90.00
_cell.angle_gamma   90.00
#
_symmetry.space_group_name_H-M   'P 1'
#
loop_
_entity.id
_entity.type
_entity.pdbx_description
1 polymer ?
#
loop_
_entity_poly.entity_id
_entity_poly.type
_entity_poly.pdbx_seq_one_letter_code
_entity_poly.pdbx_strand_id
1 'polypeptide(L)'
;MSATDGAFTQWLSQAQIAEDRLTAEQRGLLQNTFAFRERCGDDYYSRRLLSHFLLHCNSGLKVAQIARLLDVSRPTASRQQGVSSKEAIQAAHHRMAGRSHGKLLPRYAGPIAEFILSHPDGTRYDILDFIQHTWDVRVSTVALHHFCKKFGLDRATRAEAKAPKPSVDRVAAEPRPVETVPAVPPPPPFSRRGPSTRAHSS
;
A
#
# COMPACT_ATOMS: atom_id res chain seq x y z
N MET A 1 7.40 -4.84 47.25
CA MET A 1 6.77 -4.00 46.21
C MET A 1 7.84 -3.67 45.21
N SER A 2 7.91 -4.48 44.16
CA SER A 2 8.94 -4.31 43.12
C SER A 2 8.58 -3.11 42.25
N ALA A 3 9.55 -2.45 41.61
CA ALA A 3 9.28 -1.33 40.71
C ALA A 3 8.22 -1.65 39.63
N THR A 4 8.14 -2.92 39.23
CA THR A 4 7.15 -3.49 38.31
C THR A 4 5.72 -3.46 38.86
N ASP A 5 5.52 -3.63 40.17
CA ASP A 5 4.19 -3.54 40.79
C ASP A 5 3.65 -2.10 40.71
N GLY A 6 4.52 -1.11 40.95
CA GLY A 6 4.16 0.30 40.81
C GLY A 6 3.81 0.69 39.37
N ALA A 7 4.56 0.18 38.40
CA ALA A 7 4.30 0.41 36.98
C ALA A 7 2.98 -0.22 36.52
N PHE A 8 2.67 -1.42 36.99
CA PHE A 8 1.40 -2.09 36.69
C PHE A 8 0.20 -1.31 37.25
N THR A 9 0.24 -0.90 38.52
CA THR A 9 -0.84 -0.10 39.12
C THR A 9 -1.01 1.25 38.43
N GLN A 10 0.09 1.90 38.02
CA GLN A 10 0.03 3.13 37.24
C GLN A 10 -0.63 2.92 35.87
N TRP A 11 -0.29 1.83 35.18
CA TRP A 11 -0.87 1.47 33.88
C TRP A 11 -2.39 1.23 33.97
N LEU A 12 -2.87 0.56 35.03
CA LEU A 12 -4.30 0.40 35.29
C LEU A 12 -5.00 1.73 35.58
N SER A 13 -4.37 2.59 36.38
CA SER A 13 -4.90 3.90 36.74
C SER A 13 -5.11 4.80 35.50
N GLN A 14 -4.14 4.82 34.58
CA GLN A 14 -4.25 5.53 33.30
C GLN A 14 -5.45 5.05 32.46
N ALA A 15 -5.78 3.76 32.54
CA ALA A 15 -6.95 3.20 31.87
C ALA A 15 -8.29 3.45 32.59
N GLN A 16 -8.26 4.06 33.78
CA GLN A 16 -9.39 4.18 34.70
C GLN A 16 -9.93 2.80 35.10
N ILE A 17 -9.02 1.88 35.45
CA ILE A 17 -9.35 0.58 36.01
C ILE A 17 -8.95 0.59 37.48
N ALA A 18 -9.94 0.36 38.33
CA ALA A 18 -9.74 0.25 39.77
C ALA A 18 -9.30 -1.18 40.11
N GLU A 19 -8.05 -1.33 40.56
CA GLU A 19 -7.41 -2.63 40.78
C GLU A 19 -8.14 -3.47 41.85
N ASP A 20 -8.74 -2.82 42.84
CA ASP A 20 -9.55 -3.40 43.91
C ASP A 20 -10.84 -4.06 43.40
N ARG A 21 -11.34 -3.64 42.24
CA ARG A 21 -12.58 -4.16 41.64
C ARG A 21 -12.36 -5.30 40.65
N LEU A 22 -11.11 -5.65 40.38
CA LEU A 22 -10.77 -6.73 39.45
C LEU A 22 -10.95 -8.09 40.13
N THR A 23 -11.53 -9.05 39.40
CA THR A 23 -11.48 -10.46 39.81
C THR A 23 -10.04 -10.98 39.70
N ALA A 24 -9.75 -12.11 40.37
CA ALA A 24 -8.43 -12.75 40.28
C ALA A 24 -8.06 -13.09 38.81
N GLU A 25 -9.02 -13.56 38.03
CA GLU A 25 -8.85 -13.87 36.61
C GLU A 25 -8.55 -12.62 35.78
N GLN A 26 -9.30 -11.54 35.98
CA GLN A 26 -9.07 -10.27 35.30
C GLN A 26 -7.70 -9.68 35.66
N ARG A 27 -7.31 -9.75 36.94
CA ARG A 27 -5.99 -9.31 37.40
C ARG A 27 -4.90 -10.13 36.73
N GLY A 28 -5.02 -11.46 36.70
CA GLY A 28 -4.06 -12.34 36.02
C GLY A 28 -3.97 -12.06 34.51
N LEU A 29 -5.11 -11.86 33.84
CA LEU A 29 -5.15 -11.48 32.42
C LEU A 29 -4.41 -10.17 32.14
N LEU A 30 -4.67 -9.15 32.97
CA LEU A 30 -4.05 -7.83 32.83
C LEU A 30 -2.55 -7.86 33.16
N GLN A 31 -2.13 -8.64 34.17
CA GLN A 31 -0.71 -8.85 34.46
C GLN A 31 0.03 -9.51 33.29
N ASN A 32 -0.56 -10.53 32.66
CA ASN A 32 0.02 -11.18 31.48
C ASN A 32 0.05 -10.23 30.27
N THR A 33 -0.99 -9.43 30.08
CA THR A 33 -1.04 -8.40 29.03
C THR A 33 0.06 -7.35 29.24
N PHE A 34 0.24 -6.88 30.47
CA PHE A 34 1.28 -5.94 30.84
C PHE A 34 2.66 -6.53 30.60
N ALA A 35 2.92 -7.76 31.07
CA ALA A 35 4.19 -8.44 30.86
C ALA A 35 4.50 -8.70 29.38
N PHE A 36 3.50 -9.05 28.58
CA PHE A 36 3.66 -9.19 27.13
C PHE A 36 4.05 -7.86 26.48
N ARG A 37 3.39 -6.77 26.86
CA ARG A 37 3.69 -5.42 26.36
C ARG A 37 5.10 -4.98 26.74
N GLU A 38 5.54 -5.21 27.97
CA GLU A 38 6.91 -4.90 28.41
C GLU A 38 7.97 -5.68 27.62
N ARG A 39 7.67 -6.92 27.20
CA ARG A 39 8.61 -7.75 26.42
C ARG A 39 8.62 -7.41 24.93
N CYS A 40 7.46 -7.17 24.33
CA CYS A 40 7.31 -6.93 22.89
C CYS A 40 7.43 -5.46 22.49
N GLY A 41 7.26 -4.55 23.45
CA GLY A 41 7.21 -3.11 23.22
C GLY A 41 5.87 -2.62 22.68
N ASP A 42 5.85 -1.36 22.23
CA ASP A 42 4.65 -0.66 21.76
C ASP A 42 4.47 -0.72 20.24
N ASP A 43 4.86 -1.80 19.59
CA ASP A 43 4.68 -1.93 18.15
C ASP A 43 3.19 -2.07 17.76
N TYR A 44 2.87 -1.71 16.52
CA TYR A 44 1.50 -1.71 16.01
C TYR A 44 0.87 -3.12 16.03
N TYR A 45 1.65 -4.15 15.70
CA TYR A 45 1.14 -5.51 15.56
C TYR A 45 0.78 -6.10 16.93
N SER A 46 1.68 -5.95 17.91
CA SER A 46 1.44 -6.36 19.30
C SER A 46 0.22 -5.65 19.89
N ARG A 47 0.09 -4.33 19.72
CA ARG A 47 -1.09 -3.58 20.16
C ARG A 47 -2.38 -4.06 19.47
N ARG A 48 -2.32 -4.38 18.19
CA ARG A 48 -3.46 -4.91 17.43
C ARG A 48 -3.88 -6.29 17.91
N LEU A 49 -2.91 -7.17 18.18
CA LEU A 49 -3.15 -8.52 18.69
C LEU A 49 -3.76 -8.48 20.10
N LEU A 50 -3.18 -7.68 21.01
CA LEU A 50 -3.70 -7.51 22.36
C LEU A 50 -5.10 -6.89 22.35
N SER A 51 -5.35 -5.90 21.50
CA SER A 51 -6.67 -5.27 21.38
C SER A 51 -7.71 -6.30 20.96
N HIS A 52 -7.39 -7.14 19.98
CA HIS A 52 -8.27 -8.23 19.55
C HIS A 52 -8.48 -9.23 20.69
N PHE A 53 -7.41 -9.71 21.31
CA PHE A 53 -7.48 -10.68 22.40
C PHE A 53 -8.36 -10.19 23.56
N LEU A 54 -8.12 -8.98 24.08
CA LEU A 54 -8.88 -8.43 25.21
C LEU A 54 -10.37 -8.19 24.91
N LEU A 55 -10.71 -7.91 23.65
CA LEU A 55 -12.10 -7.74 23.20
C LEU A 55 -12.86 -9.06 23.10
N HIS A 56 -12.15 -10.17 22.85
CA HIS A 56 -12.76 -11.47 22.52
C HIS A 56 -12.53 -12.55 23.59
N CYS A 57 -11.69 -12.31 24.60
CA CYS A 57 -11.43 -13.24 25.69
C CYS A 57 -12.41 -13.12 26.87
N ASN A 58 -13.56 -12.48 26.68
CA ASN A 58 -14.54 -12.19 27.74
C ASN A 58 -13.93 -11.48 28.97
N SER A 59 -12.98 -10.56 28.75
CA SER A 59 -12.30 -9.83 29.83
C SER A 59 -13.24 -9.03 30.75
N GLY A 60 -14.46 -8.74 30.31
CA GLY A 60 -15.41 -7.87 31.02
C GLY A 60 -15.01 -6.38 30.98
N LEU A 61 -13.92 -6.04 30.28
CA LEU A 61 -13.43 -4.67 30.17
C LEU A 61 -14.24 -3.88 29.14
N LYS A 62 -14.49 -2.61 29.44
CA LYS A 62 -15.13 -1.70 28.48
C LYS A 62 -14.16 -1.41 27.34
N VAL A 63 -14.67 -1.25 26.12
CA VAL A 63 -13.87 -0.86 24.93
C VAL A 63 -13.01 0.37 25.19
N ALA A 64 -13.52 1.35 25.95
CA ALA A 64 -12.77 2.56 26.30
C ALA A 64 -11.58 2.28 27.23
N GLN A 65 -11.70 1.31 28.15
CA GLN A 65 -10.60 0.90 29.03
C GLN A 65 -9.53 0.17 28.22
N ILE A 66 -9.93 -0.77 27.34
CA ILE A 66 -9.01 -1.47 26.43
C ILE A 66 -8.26 -0.47 25.54
N ALA A 67 -8.97 0.52 25.01
CA ALA A 67 -8.38 1.56 24.18
C ALA A 67 -7.29 2.35 24.92
N ARG A 68 -7.51 2.69 26.20
CA ARG A 68 -6.52 3.40 27.03
C ARG A 68 -5.36 2.51 27.43
N LEU A 69 -5.60 1.25 27.80
CA LEU A 69 -4.55 0.28 28.16
C LEU A 69 -3.52 0.10 27.03
N LEU A 70 -3.97 0.15 25.78
CA LEU A 70 -3.16 -0.14 24.61
C LEU A 70 -2.76 1.13 23.83
N ASP A 71 -3.07 2.32 24.36
CA ASP A 71 -2.84 3.59 23.68
C ASP A 71 -3.34 3.60 22.22
N VAL A 72 -4.60 3.20 22.04
CA VAL A 72 -5.30 3.26 20.75
C VAL A 72 -6.56 4.09 20.87
N SER A 73 -6.99 4.70 19.77
CA SER A 73 -8.24 5.46 19.77
C SER A 73 -9.44 4.54 20.00
N ARG A 74 -10.43 5.01 20.79
CA ARG A 74 -11.69 4.28 21.03
C ARG A 74 -12.38 3.82 19.74
N PRO A 75 -12.49 4.65 18.67
CA PRO A 75 -13.04 4.18 17.39
C PRO A 75 -12.25 3.02 16.78
N THR A 76 -10.92 2.99 16.95
CA THR A 76 -10.07 1.90 16.44
C THR A 76 -10.27 0.60 17.21
N ALA A 77 -10.45 0.67 18.53
CA ALA A 77 -10.81 -0.50 19.33
C ALA A 77 -12.23 -0.99 19.02
N SER A 78 -13.21 -0.08 18.89
CA SER A 78 -14.59 -0.44 18.58
C SER A 78 -14.74 -1.13 17.23
N ARG A 79 -14.02 -0.70 16.19
CA ARG A 79 -14.02 -1.36 14.86
C ARG A 79 -13.46 -2.78 14.86
N GLN A 80 -12.81 -3.22 15.93
CA GLN A 80 -12.31 -4.59 16.08
C GLN A 80 -13.34 -5.53 16.72
N GLN A 81 -14.45 -4.98 17.22
CA GLN A 81 -15.56 -5.79 17.70
C GLN A 81 -16.20 -6.53 16.52
N GLY A 82 -16.45 -7.82 16.70
CA GLY A 82 -17.05 -8.67 15.66
C GLY A 82 -16.11 -9.11 14.53
N VAL A 83 -14.85 -8.67 14.53
CA VAL A 83 -13.82 -9.17 13.60
C VAL A 83 -13.39 -10.56 14.05
N SER A 84 -13.22 -11.50 13.12
CA SER A 84 -12.67 -12.83 13.46
C SER A 84 -11.16 -12.77 13.71
N SER A 85 -10.60 -13.75 14.44
CA SER A 85 -9.15 -13.82 14.68
C SER A 85 -8.34 -13.90 13.38
N LYS A 86 -8.85 -14.58 12.35
CA LYS A 86 -8.22 -14.67 11.03
C LYS A 86 -8.12 -13.29 10.37
N GLU A 87 -9.23 -12.55 10.35
CA GLU A 87 -9.28 -11.21 9.76
C GLU A 87 -8.41 -10.22 10.55
N ALA A 88 -8.37 -10.32 11.88
CA ALA A 88 -7.54 -9.46 12.72
C ALA A 88 -6.04 -9.65 12.41
N ILE A 89 -5.59 -10.90 12.30
CA ILE A 89 -4.20 -11.25 11.95
C ILE A 89 -3.89 -10.79 10.52
N GLN A 90 -4.77 -11.06 9.55
CA GLN A 90 -4.59 -10.61 8.17
C GLN A 90 -4.49 -9.08 8.09
N ALA A 91 -5.40 -8.34 8.73
CA ALA A 91 -5.38 -6.89 8.76
C ALA A 91 -4.13 -6.32 9.44
N ALA A 92 -3.64 -6.98 10.50
CA ALA A 92 -2.41 -6.59 11.18
C ALA A 92 -1.20 -6.77 10.25
N HIS A 93 -1.08 -7.94 9.59
CA HIS A 93 -0.03 -8.20 8.60
C HIS A 93 -0.09 -7.25 7.39
N HIS A 94 -1.29 -7.04 6.82
CA HIS A 94 -1.46 -6.13 5.69
C HIS A 94 -1.02 -4.70 6.02
N ARG A 95 -1.20 -4.26 7.26
CA ARG A 95 -0.77 -2.93 7.71
C ARG A 95 0.70 -2.86 8.09
N MET A 96 1.28 -3.93 8.65
CA MET A 96 2.74 -4.04 8.82
C MET A 96 3.49 -4.03 7.49
N ALA A 97 2.90 -4.60 6.44
CA ALA A 97 3.42 -4.51 5.09
C ALA A 97 3.45 -3.04 4.55
N GLY A 98 2.80 -2.10 5.25
CA GLY A 98 2.72 -0.68 4.92
C GLY A 98 1.33 -0.29 4.41
N ARG A 99 1.14 1.01 4.08
CA ARG A 99 -0.04 1.48 3.33
C ARG A 99 -0.20 0.56 2.13
N SER A 100 -1.37 -0.05 1.97
CA SER A 100 -1.64 -1.17 1.06
C SER A 100 -1.57 -0.76 -0.41
N HIS A 101 -0.40 -0.30 -0.85
CA HIS A 101 -0.05 0.13 -2.19
C HIS A 101 -0.26 1.63 -2.41
N GLY A 102 0.84 2.37 -2.49
CA GLY A 102 0.81 3.67 -3.12
C GLY A 102 0.33 3.50 -4.56
N LYS A 103 -0.41 4.48 -5.10
CA LYS A 103 -0.89 4.38 -6.48
C LYS A 103 0.32 4.43 -7.42
N LEU A 104 0.47 3.44 -8.28
CA LEU A 104 1.40 3.53 -9.39
C LEU A 104 0.87 4.59 -10.36
N LEU A 105 1.65 5.66 -10.50
CA LEU A 105 1.30 6.77 -11.38
C LEU A 105 1.83 6.50 -12.79
N PRO A 106 1.15 6.99 -13.85
CA PRO A 106 1.60 6.82 -15.23
C PRO A 106 3.05 7.25 -15.47
N ARG A 107 3.53 8.28 -14.75
CA ARG A 107 4.91 8.77 -14.83
C ARG A 107 5.98 7.73 -14.45
N TYR A 108 5.61 6.67 -13.72
CA TYR A 108 6.54 5.61 -13.34
C TYR A 108 6.77 4.60 -14.47
N ALA A 109 5.92 4.59 -15.51
CA ALA A 109 5.99 3.58 -16.56
C ALA A 109 7.33 3.61 -17.33
N GLY A 110 7.84 4.80 -17.64
CA GLY A 110 9.13 4.96 -18.34
C GLY A 110 10.30 4.37 -17.54
N PRO A 111 10.55 4.85 -16.31
CA PRO A 111 11.62 4.32 -15.46
C PRO A 111 11.48 2.82 -15.13
N ILE A 112 10.26 2.32 -14.95
CA ILE A 112 10.01 0.88 -14.74
C ILE A 112 10.34 0.09 -16.02
N ALA A 113 10.00 0.61 -17.20
CA ALA A 113 10.36 -0.01 -18.48
C ALA A 113 11.87 -0.07 -18.67
N GLU A 114 12.57 1.03 -18.39
CA GLU A 114 14.04 1.11 -18.44
C GLU A 114 14.68 0.09 -17.49
N PHE A 115 14.18 -0.02 -16.26
CA PHE A 115 14.65 -1.01 -15.30
C PHE A 115 14.47 -2.45 -15.80
N ILE A 116 13.29 -2.77 -16.34
CA ILE A 116 12.97 -4.11 -16.90
C ILE A 116 13.83 -4.44 -18.13
N LEU A 117 14.17 -3.44 -18.94
CA LEU A 117 15.03 -3.62 -20.11
C LEU A 117 16.48 -3.84 -19.71
N SER A 118 16.96 -3.09 -18.70
CA SER A 118 18.34 -3.15 -18.20
C SER A 118 18.60 -4.38 -17.31
N HIS A 119 17.56 -4.93 -16.68
CA HIS A 119 17.64 -6.13 -15.84
C HIS A 119 16.73 -7.24 -16.39
N PRO A 120 17.12 -7.90 -17.50
CA PRO A 120 16.29 -8.91 -18.17
C PRO A 120 15.95 -10.12 -17.27
N ASP A 121 16.83 -10.47 -16.33
CA ASP A 121 16.63 -11.55 -15.36
C ASP A 121 15.92 -11.09 -14.08
N GLY A 122 15.58 -9.79 -13.99
CA GLY A 122 14.88 -9.21 -12.86
C GLY A 122 13.56 -9.92 -12.59
N THR A 123 13.37 -10.31 -11.34
CA THR A 123 12.14 -10.89 -10.84
C THR A 123 11.11 -9.79 -10.59
N ARG A 124 9.86 -10.20 -10.36
CA ARG A 124 8.79 -9.28 -9.98
C ARG A 124 9.10 -8.56 -8.66
N TYR A 125 9.86 -9.19 -7.75
CA TYR A 125 10.25 -8.60 -6.48
C TYR A 125 11.32 -7.53 -6.67
N ASP A 126 12.28 -7.74 -7.56
CA ASP A 126 13.31 -6.73 -7.88
C ASP A 126 12.69 -5.44 -8.43
N ILE A 127 11.60 -5.55 -9.19
CA ILE A 127 10.83 -4.38 -9.67
C ILE A 127 10.12 -3.69 -8.51
N LEU A 128 9.56 -4.44 -7.55
CA LEU A 128 8.93 -3.85 -6.36
C LEU A 128 9.97 -3.13 -5.49
N ASP A 129 11.15 -3.72 -5.33
CA ASP A 129 12.25 -3.12 -4.61
C ASP A 129 12.75 -1.87 -5.32
N PHE A 130 12.93 -1.90 -6.63
CA PHE A 130 13.26 -0.70 -7.42
C PHE A 130 12.23 0.42 -7.22
N ILE A 131 10.93 0.11 -7.24
CA ILE A 131 9.87 1.10 -7.03
C ILE A 131 9.91 1.69 -5.62
N GLN A 132 10.15 0.85 -4.62
CA GLN A 132 10.30 1.29 -3.24
C GLN A 132 11.53 2.19 -3.06
N HIS A 133 12.70 1.78 -3.57
CA HIS A 133 13.93 2.56 -3.43
C HIS A 133 13.89 3.88 -4.20
N THR A 134 13.22 3.92 -5.34
CA THR A 134 13.23 5.12 -6.21
C THR A 134 12.20 6.17 -5.78
N TRP A 135 11.04 5.76 -5.27
CA TRP A 135 9.93 6.69 -4.98
C TRP A 135 9.39 6.59 -3.55
N ASP A 136 9.95 5.72 -2.71
CA ASP A 136 9.43 5.39 -1.38
C ASP A 136 7.95 4.95 -1.41
N VAL A 137 7.59 4.26 -2.50
CA VAL A 137 6.24 3.76 -2.74
C VAL A 137 6.25 2.24 -2.70
N ARG A 138 5.58 1.66 -1.70
CA ARG A 138 5.31 0.22 -1.68
C ARG A 138 4.08 -0.07 -2.52
N VAL A 139 4.11 -1.08 -3.40
CA VAL A 139 2.98 -1.51 -4.25
C VAL A 139 2.80 -3.03 -4.21
N SER A 140 1.62 -3.55 -4.58
CA SER A 140 1.37 -4.99 -4.54
C SER A 140 1.89 -5.61 -5.80
N THR A 141 2.17 -6.89 -5.72
CA THR A 141 2.30 -7.75 -6.90
C THR A 141 1.08 -7.62 -7.84
N VAL A 142 -0.14 -7.51 -7.29
CA VAL A 142 -1.39 -7.33 -8.06
C VAL A 142 -1.47 -5.94 -8.72
N ALA A 143 -1.19 -4.86 -7.98
CA ALA A 143 -1.17 -3.51 -8.55
C ALA A 143 -0.08 -3.36 -9.62
N LEU A 144 1.10 -3.93 -9.38
CA LEU A 144 2.19 -3.98 -10.35
C LEU A 144 1.77 -4.76 -11.59
N HIS A 145 1.10 -5.91 -11.44
CA HIS A 145 0.61 -6.68 -12.59
C HIS A 145 -0.37 -5.87 -13.46
N HIS A 146 -1.38 -5.25 -12.87
CA HIS A 146 -2.34 -4.41 -13.62
C HIS A 146 -1.66 -3.21 -14.26
N PHE A 147 -0.68 -2.61 -13.58
CA PHE A 147 0.09 -1.51 -14.13
C PHE A 147 0.93 -1.95 -15.34
N CYS A 148 1.70 -3.03 -15.22
CA CYS A 148 2.48 -3.56 -16.34
C CYS A 148 1.58 -3.92 -17.52
N LYS A 149 0.45 -4.61 -17.28
CA LYS A 149 -0.52 -4.95 -18.33
C LYS A 149 -1.09 -3.70 -19.01
N LYS A 150 -1.40 -2.64 -18.25
CA LYS A 150 -1.94 -1.38 -18.79
C LYS A 150 -0.95 -0.65 -19.70
N PHE A 151 0.35 -0.74 -19.40
CA PHE A 151 1.41 -0.06 -20.14
C PHE A 151 2.21 -0.98 -21.07
N GLY A 152 1.77 -2.24 -21.27
CA GLY A 152 2.46 -3.20 -22.14
C GLY A 152 3.85 -3.65 -21.65
N LEU A 153 4.08 -3.58 -20.34
CA LEU A 153 5.36 -3.94 -19.69
C LEU A 153 5.40 -5.38 -19.17
N ASP A 154 4.36 -6.18 -19.43
CA ASP A 154 4.36 -7.58 -19.03
C ASP A 154 5.21 -8.46 -19.96
N ARG A 155 5.59 -9.63 -19.45
CA ARG A 155 6.48 -10.55 -20.17
C ARG A 155 5.88 -11.06 -21.48
N ALA A 156 4.55 -11.18 -21.59
CA ALA A 156 3.91 -11.66 -22.82
C ALA A 156 3.97 -10.60 -23.91
N THR A 157 3.62 -9.34 -23.60
CA THR A 157 3.77 -8.22 -24.54
C THR A 157 5.22 -7.99 -24.95
N ARG A 158 6.19 -8.20 -24.04
CA ARG A 158 7.62 -8.13 -24.38
C ARG A 158 8.06 -9.26 -25.31
N ALA A 159 7.56 -10.48 -25.10
CA ALA A 159 7.86 -11.62 -25.96
C ALA A 159 7.27 -11.42 -27.37
N GLU A 160 6.06 -10.89 -27.47
CA GLU A 160 5.42 -10.51 -28.74
C GLU A 160 6.18 -9.39 -29.46
N ALA A 161 6.63 -8.36 -28.74
CA ALA A 161 7.42 -7.26 -29.31
C ALA A 161 8.82 -7.69 -29.77
N LYS A 162 9.39 -8.72 -29.12
CA LYS A 162 10.71 -9.28 -29.47
C LYS A 162 10.63 -10.39 -30.50
N ALA A 163 9.45 -10.94 -30.78
CA ALA A 163 9.27 -11.93 -31.83
C ALA A 163 9.65 -11.29 -33.18
N PRO A 164 10.49 -11.95 -34.00
CA PRO A 164 10.75 -11.48 -35.34
C PRO A 164 9.41 -11.42 -36.07
N LYS A 165 9.05 -10.23 -36.58
CA LYS A 165 7.88 -10.12 -37.47
C LYS A 165 8.08 -11.14 -38.59
N PRO A 166 7.07 -11.99 -38.91
CA PRO A 166 7.16 -12.81 -40.11
C PRO A 166 7.35 -11.84 -41.27
N SER A 167 8.54 -11.89 -41.85
CA SER A 167 8.85 -11.27 -43.12
C SER A 167 7.85 -11.84 -44.11
N VAL A 168 6.78 -11.09 -44.37
CA VAL A 168 5.99 -11.32 -45.57
C VAL A 168 7.00 -11.19 -46.70
N ASP A 169 7.26 -12.30 -47.37
CA ASP A 169 8.05 -12.36 -48.59
C ASP A 169 7.64 -11.18 -49.46
N ARG A 170 8.52 -10.19 -49.54
CA ARG A 170 8.43 -9.12 -50.51
C ARG A 170 8.85 -9.75 -51.83
N VAL A 171 7.91 -10.46 -52.45
CA VAL A 171 7.99 -10.81 -53.86
C VAL A 171 8.34 -9.53 -54.60
N ALA A 172 9.43 -9.60 -55.37
CA ALA A 172 10.01 -8.50 -56.12
C ALA A 172 8.92 -7.78 -56.93
N ALA A 173 8.64 -6.53 -56.55
CA ALA A 173 7.87 -5.62 -57.39
C ALA A 173 8.85 -4.97 -58.37
N GLU A 174 8.71 -5.36 -59.63
CA GLU A 174 9.29 -4.76 -60.82
C GLU A 174 9.14 -3.22 -60.83
N PRO A 175 10.15 -2.45 -61.28
CA PRO A 175 10.11 -0.99 -61.20
C PRO A 175 9.11 -0.43 -62.21
N ARG A 176 8.03 0.19 -61.73
CA ARG A 176 7.15 1.02 -62.57
C ARG A 176 7.69 2.45 -62.71
N PRO A 177 7.46 3.12 -63.85
CA PRO A 177 8.07 4.41 -64.17
C PRO A 177 7.49 5.54 -63.30
N VAL A 178 8.34 6.55 -63.08
CA VAL A 178 8.04 7.78 -62.35
C VAL A 178 6.91 8.53 -63.06
N GLU A 179 5.77 8.69 -62.39
CA GLU A 179 4.67 9.55 -62.85
C GLU A 179 4.55 10.77 -61.92
N THR A 180 4.54 11.92 -62.58
CA THR A 180 4.63 13.30 -62.12
C THR A 180 3.71 13.71 -60.97
N VAL A 181 4.27 14.47 -60.01
CA VAL A 181 3.57 15.12 -58.90
C VAL A 181 2.80 16.36 -59.39
N PRO A 182 1.50 16.55 -59.06
CA PRO A 182 0.86 17.86 -59.12
C PRO A 182 1.04 18.60 -57.78
N ALA A 183 1.35 19.89 -57.89
CA ALA A 183 1.67 20.81 -56.81
C ALA A 183 0.55 20.96 -55.75
N VAL A 184 0.97 21.04 -54.48
CA VAL A 184 0.14 21.37 -53.32
C VAL A 184 -0.19 22.88 -53.32
N PRO A 185 -1.46 23.31 -53.17
CA PRO A 185 -1.78 24.73 -52.98
C PRO A 185 -1.40 25.22 -51.57
N PRO A 186 -1.05 26.52 -51.40
CA PRO A 186 -0.49 27.05 -50.15
C PRO A 186 -1.53 27.11 -49.01
N PRO A 187 -1.09 27.00 -47.74
CA PRO A 187 -1.98 27.07 -46.59
C PRO A 187 -2.50 28.49 -46.33
N PRO A 188 -3.74 28.66 -45.81
CA PRO A 188 -4.30 29.94 -45.45
C PRO A 188 -3.63 30.56 -44.21
N PRO A 189 -3.66 31.91 -44.07
CA PRO A 189 -2.86 32.63 -43.09
C PRO A 189 -3.43 32.53 -41.67
N PHE A 190 -2.49 32.43 -40.72
CA PHE A 190 -2.62 32.63 -39.29
C PHE A 190 -3.82 33.46 -38.82
N SER A 191 -4.66 32.87 -37.98
CA SER A 191 -5.44 33.63 -36.99
C SER A 191 -4.76 33.50 -35.63
N ARG A 192 -3.95 34.50 -35.28
CA ARG A 192 -3.59 34.79 -33.89
C ARG A 192 -4.88 35.18 -33.17
N ARG A 193 -5.26 34.47 -32.11
CA ARG A 193 -6.14 35.01 -31.06
C ARG A 193 -5.37 35.01 -29.77
N GLY A 194 -5.17 36.22 -29.25
CA GLY A 194 -4.37 36.51 -28.08
C GLY A 194 -5.00 36.05 -26.76
N PRO A 195 -4.30 36.29 -25.64
CA PRO A 195 -4.67 35.82 -24.31
C PRO A 195 -5.80 36.66 -23.73
N SER A 196 -6.85 36.01 -23.22
CA SER A 196 -7.87 36.68 -22.40
C SER A 196 -7.44 36.68 -20.93
N THR A 197 -7.20 37.88 -20.42
CA THR A 197 -6.93 38.22 -19.02
C THR A 197 -8.22 38.43 -18.20
N ARG A 198 -8.21 37.96 -16.94
CA ARG A 198 -8.98 38.44 -15.75
C ARG A 198 -10.52 38.32 -15.83
N ALA A 199 -11.31 38.19 -14.75
CA ALA A 199 -11.13 38.54 -13.34
C ALA A 199 -12.07 37.71 -12.42
N HIS A 200 -11.72 37.69 -11.14
CA HIS A 200 -12.60 37.49 -9.99
C HIS A 200 -13.77 38.50 -9.94
N SER A 201 -14.87 38.08 -9.30
CA SER A 201 -15.82 38.80 -8.41
C SER A 201 -17.09 37.92 -8.33
N SER A 202 -17.80 37.68 -7.23
CA SER A 202 -17.73 38.01 -5.79
C SER A 202 -18.62 36.99 -5.08
#